data_AF-A0A485KEW2-F1
#
_entry.id   AF-A0A485KEW2-F1
#
_cell.length_a   1.000
_cell.length_b   1.000
_cell.length_c   1.000
_cell.angle_alpha   90.00
_cell.angle_beta   90.00
_cell.angle_gamma   90.00
#
_symmetry.space_group_name_H-M   'P 1'
#
loop_
_entity.id
_entity.type
_entity.pdbx_description
1 polymer ?
#
loop_
_entity_poly.entity_id
_entity_poly.type
_entity_poly.pdbx_seq_one_letter_code
_entity_poly.pdbx_strand_id
1 'polypeptide(L)'
;MDQDPTVSIVEGANLIVLDRLRQRTHWVNPADHYECHTCLQFFHFQAKHHCHLCGHVVCDECIEQLVVTGDSFDSAGQIVQATVSASACLACFHHVFERDIIGFVGGHWELEVTKPAPQRRHVHIATPIRMAPTMPPINQRVVTRLHAPPEVKVAKPILKPLKKPTTNRWPFSMSKLLRKELY
;
A
#
# COMPACT_ATOMS: atom_id res chain seq x y z
N MET A 1 9.46 -28.23 7.53
CA MET A 1 9.94 -27.39 6.41
C MET A 1 9.17 -26.09 6.57
N ASP A 2 9.75 -25.11 7.25
CA ASP A 2 9.16 -23.79 7.40
C ASP A 2 9.33 -23.06 6.06
N GLN A 3 8.30 -23.07 5.23
CA GLN A 3 8.23 -22.14 4.11
C GLN A 3 7.85 -20.78 4.70
N ASP A 4 8.80 -19.85 4.66
CA ASP A 4 8.60 -18.47 5.07
C ASP A 4 7.44 -17.88 4.25
N PRO A 5 6.41 -17.28 4.88
CA PRO A 5 5.25 -16.76 4.15
C PRO A 5 5.69 -15.75 3.09
N THR A 6 5.39 -16.06 1.83
CA THR A 6 5.59 -15.16 0.70
C THR A 6 4.58 -14.03 0.78
N VAL A 7 5.04 -12.79 0.71
CA VAL A 7 4.19 -11.60 0.66
C VAL A 7 4.16 -11.08 -0.78
N SER A 8 2.98 -10.97 -1.36
CA SER A 8 2.81 -10.44 -2.71
C SER A 8 2.85 -8.91 -2.71
N ILE A 9 3.65 -8.30 -3.59
CA ILE A 9 3.72 -6.85 -3.77
C ILE A 9 2.78 -6.45 -4.91
N VAL A 10 1.85 -5.55 -4.60
CA VAL A 10 0.86 -5.01 -5.53
C VAL A 10 1.06 -3.50 -5.68
N GLU A 11 1.07 -3.00 -6.91
CA GLU A 11 1.14 -1.56 -7.20
C GLU A 11 -0.06 -1.08 -8.02
N GLY A 12 -0.38 0.21 -7.95
CA GLY A 12 -1.44 0.81 -8.76
C GLY A 12 -2.86 0.56 -8.25
N ALA A 13 -3.02 0.19 -6.97
CA ALA A 13 -4.35 0.06 -6.39
C ALA A 13 -5.09 1.41 -6.40
N ASN A 14 -6.35 1.39 -6.84
CA ASN A 14 -7.17 2.60 -6.87
C ASN A 14 -7.62 3.03 -5.47
N LEU A 15 -8.11 4.28 -5.37
CA LEU A 15 -8.60 4.90 -4.13
C LEU A 15 -9.60 4.03 -3.35
N ILE A 16 -10.53 3.37 -4.05
CA ILE A 16 -11.60 2.57 -3.44
C ILE A 16 -11.00 1.31 -2.81
N VAL A 17 -10.11 0.62 -3.54
CA VAL A 17 -9.46 -0.60 -3.06
C VAL A 17 -8.57 -0.27 -1.86
N LEU A 18 -7.76 0.78 -1.94
CA LEU A 18 -6.86 1.13 -0.86
C LEU A 18 -7.60 1.59 0.41
N ASP A 19 -8.69 2.35 0.26
CA ASP A 19 -9.57 2.71 1.37
C ASP A 19 -10.23 1.47 2.00
N ARG A 20 -10.74 0.55 1.16
CA ARG A 20 -11.35 -0.70 1.61
C ARG A 20 -10.39 -1.55 2.43
N LEU A 21 -9.13 -1.67 1.99
CA LEU A 21 -8.10 -2.44 2.69
C LEU A 21 -7.76 -1.88 4.08
N ARG A 22 -7.96 -0.57 4.31
CA ARG A 22 -7.70 0.07 5.61
C ARG A 22 -8.84 -0.10 6.59
N GLN A 23 -10.07 -0.14 6.11
CA GLN A 23 -11.26 -0.16 6.95
C GLN A 23 -11.58 -1.58 7.46
N ARG A 24 -11.88 -1.70 8.76
CA ARG A 24 -12.27 -2.96 9.42
C ARG A 24 -13.77 -3.04 9.72
N THR A 25 -14.54 -2.01 9.39
CA THR A 25 -15.97 -1.88 9.76
C THR A 25 -16.86 -2.97 9.16
N HIS A 26 -16.44 -3.57 8.05
CA HIS A 26 -17.17 -4.60 7.34
C HIS A 26 -16.77 -6.02 7.75
N TRP A 27 -15.88 -6.16 8.73
CA TRP A 27 -15.38 -7.46 9.17
C TRP A 27 -16.44 -8.21 9.96
N VAL A 28 -16.62 -9.47 9.63
CA VAL A 28 -17.53 -10.35 10.37
C VAL A 28 -16.86 -10.83 11.66
N ASN A 29 -17.67 -11.13 12.67
CA ASN A 29 -17.17 -11.66 13.93
C ASN A 29 -16.69 -13.11 13.76
N PRO A 30 -15.41 -13.43 14.00
CA PRO A 30 -14.89 -14.78 13.78
C PRO A 30 -15.49 -15.87 14.68
N ALA A 31 -16.15 -15.50 15.78
CA ALA A 31 -16.85 -16.44 16.63
C ALA A 31 -18.09 -17.05 15.95
N ASP A 32 -18.71 -16.31 15.02
CA ASP A 32 -19.98 -16.70 14.38
C ASP A 32 -19.77 -17.54 13.11
N HIS A 33 -18.51 -17.80 12.73
CA HIS A 33 -18.15 -18.55 11.53
C HIS A 33 -17.35 -19.80 11.88
N TYR A 34 -17.86 -20.97 11.51
CA TYR A 34 -17.25 -22.26 11.81
C TYR A 34 -16.47 -22.86 10.63
N GLU A 35 -16.58 -22.29 9.43
CA GLU A 35 -15.92 -22.76 8.21
C GLU A 35 -15.27 -21.63 7.43
N CYS A 36 -14.23 -21.98 6.66
CA CYS A 36 -13.54 -21.05 5.79
C CYS A 36 -14.47 -20.56 4.68
N HIS A 37 -14.54 -19.24 4.49
CA HIS A 37 -15.37 -18.65 3.44
C HIS A 37 -14.95 -19.04 2.01
N THR A 38 -13.69 -19.46 1.80
CA THR A 38 -13.16 -19.81 0.47
C THR A 38 -13.30 -21.31 0.18
N CYS A 39 -12.76 -22.17 1.05
CA CYS A 39 -12.72 -23.63 0.81
C CYS A 39 -13.81 -24.41 1.55
N LEU A 40 -14.64 -23.74 2.35
CA LEU A 40 -15.74 -24.32 3.14
C LEU A 40 -15.30 -25.42 4.12
N GLN A 41 -14.00 -25.50 4.43
CA GLN A 41 -13.49 -26.43 5.45
C GLN A 41 -13.74 -25.86 6.85
N PHE A 42 -14.13 -26.73 7.79
CA PHE A 42 -14.35 -26.34 9.17
C PHE A 42 -13.05 -25.90 9.86
N PHE A 43 -13.14 -24.82 10.61
CA PHE A 43 -12.09 -24.41 11.53
C PHE A 43 -12.08 -25.35 12.73
N HIS A 44 -11.08 -26.23 12.79
CA HIS A 44 -10.84 -27.06 13.98
C HIS A 44 -9.86 -26.36 14.93
N PHE A 45 -8.56 -26.46 14.63
CA PHE A 45 -7.49 -25.85 15.42
C PHE A 45 -6.69 -24.81 14.62
N GLN A 46 -7.15 -24.46 13.42
CA GLN A 46 -6.50 -23.50 12.54
C GLN A 46 -6.76 -22.07 12.99
N ALA A 47 -5.81 -21.18 12.72
CA ALA A 47 -6.00 -19.75 12.95
C ALA A 47 -7.08 -19.22 11.99
N LYS A 48 -7.93 -18.33 12.51
CA LYS A 48 -8.94 -17.63 11.74
C LYS A 48 -8.39 -16.29 11.31
N HIS A 49 -8.40 -16.01 10.01
CA HIS A 49 -7.93 -14.74 9.47
C HIS A 49 -9.03 -14.02 8.73
N HIS A 50 -9.02 -12.69 8.79
CA HIS A 50 -9.95 -11.86 8.05
C HIS A 50 -9.36 -11.39 6.73
N CYS A 51 -10.14 -11.45 5.66
CA CYS A 51 -9.82 -10.75 4.43
C CYS A 51 -10.09 -9.24 4.60
N HIS A 52 -9.10 -8.40 4.34
CA HIS A 52 -9.21 -6.94 4.44
C HIS A 52 -10.13 -6.34 3.37
N LEU A 53 -10.41 -7.06 2.29
CA LEU A 53 -11.25 -6.58 1.21
C LEU A 53 -12.74 -6.91 1.42
N CYS A 54 -13.05 -8.19 1.69
CA CYS A 54 -14.43 -8.65 1.83
C CYS A 54 -14.89 -8.82 3.29
N GLY A 55 -13.98 -8.88 4.26
CA GLY A 55 -14.28 -8.96 5.69
C GLY A 55 -14.61 -10.35 6.22
N HIS A 56 -14.70 -11.36 5.35
CA HIS A 56 -14.97 -12.74 5.76
C HIS A 56 -13.75 -13.42 6.37
N VAL A 57 -14.02 -14.52 7.09
CA VAL A 57 -13.02 -15.32 7.79
C VAL A 57 -12.56 -16.49 6.93
N VAL A 58 -11.25 -16.69 6.84
CA VAL A 58 -10.59 -17.72 6.02
C VAL A 58 -9.48 -18.44 6.80
N CYS A 59 -9.08 -19.62 6.31
CA CYS A 59 -7.98 -20.40 6.89
C CYS A 59 -6.61 -19.92 6.38
N ASP A 60 -5.55 -20.43 7.00
CA ASP A 60 -4.14 -20.17 6.64
C ASP A 60 -3.84 -20.45 5.16
N GLU A 61 -4.44 -21.50 4.59
CA GLU A 61 -4.21 -21.90 3.19
C GLU A 61 -4.97 -21.03 2.18
N CYS A 62 -6.02 -20.33 2.63
CA CYS A 62 -6.91 -19.55 1.77
C CYS A 62 -6.67 -18.04 1.89
N ILE A 63 -5.57 -17.63 2.51
CA ILE A 63 -5.22 -16.24 2.70
C ILE A 63 -3.86 -15.91 2.09
N GLU A 64 -3.81 -14.76 1.43
CA GLU A 64 -2.61 -14.21 0.83
C GLU A 64 -2.21 -12.93 1.58
N GLN A 65 -0.93 -12.78 1.90
CA GLN A 65 -0.37 -11.58 2.52
C GLN A 65 0.11 -10.61 1.45
N LEU A 66 -0.27 -9.35 1.57
CA LEU A 66 -0.08 -8.34 0.53
C LEU A 66 0.60 -7.09 1.09
N VAL A 67 1.50 -6.51 0.30
CA VAL A 67 1.94 -5.11 0.44
C VAL A 67 1.38 -4.37 -0.77
N VAL A 68 0.39 -3.52 -0.53
CA VAL A 68 -0.36 -2.83 -1.58
C VAL A 68 0.00 -1.35 -1.58
N THR A 69 0.51 -0.86 -2.71
CA THR A 69 0.79 0.56 -2.96
C THR A 69 -0.24 1.12 -3.94
N GLY A 70 -0.85 2.24 -3.59
CA GLY A 70 -1.88 2.86 -4.42
C GLY A 70 -2.19 4.29 -4.02
N ASP A 71 -3.23 4.84 -4.65
CA ASP A 71 -3.70 6.19 -4.37
C ASP A 71 -4.57 6.22 -3.11
N SER A 72 -4.39 7.24 -2.27
CA SER A 72 -5.12 7.51 -1.03
C SER A 72 -5.48 8.99 -0.94
N PHE A 73 -6.50 9.33 -0.16
CA PHE A 73 -6.63 10.70 0.35
C PHE A 73 -5.81 10.89 1.62
N ASP A 74 -5.20 12.06 1.77
CA ASP A 74 -4.66 12.54 3.03
C ASP A 74 -5.73 13.30 3.84
N SER A 75 -5.35 13.84 5.01
CA SER A 75 -6.25 14.63 5.85
C SER A 75 -6.65 15.97 5.24
N ALA A 76 -5.93 16.47 4.23
CA ALA A 76 -6.24 17.69 3.48
C ALA A 76 -7.12 17.41 2.24
N GLY A 77 -7.44 16.15 1.97
CA GLY A 77 -8.20 15.73 0.79
C GLY A 77 -7.37 15.69 -0.50
N GLN A 78 -6.04 15.73 -0.41
CA GLN A 78 -5.15 15.55 -1.56
C GLN A 78 -4.93 14.08 -1.85
N ILE A 79 -4.81 13.74 -3.14
CA ILE A 79 -4.44 12.39 -3.56
C ILE A 79 -2.94 12.21 -3.35
N VAL A 80 -2.58 11.22 -2.55
CA VAL A 80 -1.21 10.83 -2.22
C VAL A 80 -1.02 9.34 -2.45
N GLN A 81 0.19 8.92 -2.81
CA GLN A 81 0.52 7.50 -2.83
C GLN A 81 0.72 7.01 -1.41
N ALA A 82 0.19 5.83 -1.11
CA ALA A 82 0.39 5.19 0.18
C ALA A 82 0.51 3.67 0.03
N THR A 83 1.28 3.10 0.95
CA THR A 83 1.51 1.66 1.04
C THR A 83 0.84 1.11 2.29
N VAL A 84 0.15 -0.01 2.14
CA VAL A 84 -0.60 -0.68 3.21
C VAL A 84 -0.27 -2.16 3.20
N SER A 85 0.03 -2.72 4.37
CA SER A 85 0.04 -4.18 4.55
C SER A 85 -1.39 -4.66 4.78
N ALA A 86 -1.81 -5.66 4.02
CA ALA A 86 -3.14 -6.23 4.10
C ALA A 86 -3.09 -7.71 3.80
N SER A 87 -4.18 -8.41 4.08
CA SER A 87 -4.36 -9.79 3.69
C SER A 87 -5.68 -9.95 2.93
N ALA A 88 -5.69 -10.79 1.91
CA ALA A 88 -6.87 -11.06 1.10
C ALA A 88 -7.14 -12.56 1.03
N CYS A 89 -8.40 -12.96 0.99
CA CYS A 89 -8.70 -14.35 0.66
C CYS A 89 -8.29 -14.63 -0.80
N LEU A 90 -7.96 -15.88 -1.13
CA LEU A 90 -7.55 -16.25 -2.50
C LEU A 90 -8.56 -15.79 -3.56
N ALA A 91 -9.86 -15.86 -3.28
CA ALA A 91 -10.89 -15.35 -4.20
C ALA A 91 -10.72 -13.83 -4.46
N CYS A 92 -10.58 -13.01 -3.42
CA CYS A 92 -10.36 -11.57 -3.58
C CYS A 92 -9.02 -11.28 -4.26
N PHE A 93 -8.00 -12.08 -3.95
CA PHE A 93 -6.69 -11.97 -4.57
C PHE A 93 -6.72 -12.15 -6.08
N HIS A 94 -7.27 -13.27 -6.55
CA HIS A 94 -7.38 -13.56 -7.98
C HIS A 94 -8.27 -12.56 -8.74
N HIS A 95 -9.33 -12.08 -8.09
CA HIS A 95 -10.26 -11.16 -8.75
C HIS A 95 -9.81 -9.71 -8.78
N VAL A 96 -9.00 -9.26 -7.81
CA VAL A 96 -8.68 -7.84 -7.65
C VAL A 96 -7.20 -7.52 -7.82
N PHE A 97 -6.31 -8.42 -7.39
CA PHE A 97 -4.88 -8.10 -7.28
C PHE A 97 -4.00 -8.78 -8.31
N GLU A 98 -4.41 -9.92 -8.89
CA GLU A 98 -3.55 -10.77 -9.74
C GLU A 98 -2.91 -10.05 -10.94
N ARG A 99 -3.57 -9.02 -11.50
CA ARG A 99 -3.05 -8.26 -12.64
C ARG A 99 -2.01 -7.21 -12.27
N ASP A 100 -1.99 -6.81 -11.01
CA ASP A 100 -1.26 -5.67 -10.48
C ASP A 100 -0.06 -6.12 -9.60
N ILE A 101 0.24 -7.43 -9.60
CA ILE A 101 1.39 -8.00 -8.90
C ILE A 101 2.67 -7.64 -9.64
N ILE A 102 3.61 -7.06 -8.92
CA ILE A 102 4.93 -6.70 -9.44
C ILE A 102 6.06 -7.57 -8.87
N GLY A 103 5.79 -8.36 -7.82
CA GLY A 103 6.77 -9.26 -7.23
C GLY A 103 6.30 -9.93 -5.95
N PHE A 104 7.20 -10.72 -5.35
CA PHE A 104 6.99 -11.42 -4.09
C PHE A 104 8.21 -11.19 -3.19
N VAL A 105 7.98 -10.97 -1.89
CA VAL A 105 9.02 -10.93 -0.87
C VAL A 105 8.93 -12.24 -0.08
N GLY A 106 9.97 -13.06 -0.13
CA GLY A 106 10.18 -14.14 0.84
C GLY A 106 11.23 -13.66 1.84
N GLY A 107 10.90 -13.65 3.14
CA GLY A 107 11.84 -13.19 4.17
C GLY A 107 11.20 -12.30 5.24
N HIS A 108 11.46 -12.65 6.50
CA HIS A 108 11.25 -11.87 7.74
C HIS A 108 11.00 -10.36 7.54
N TRP A 109 9.77 -9.92 7.81
CA TRP A 109 9.36 -8.52 7.76
C TRP A 109 10.01 -7.75 8.91
N GLU A 110 11.09 -7.04 8.66
CA GLU A 110 11.42 -5.85 9.47
C GLU A 110 11.09 -4.65 8.59
N LEU A 111 9.80 -4.30 8.55
CA LEU A 111 9.42 -2.96 8.11
C LEU A 111 10.01 -2.03 9.17
N GLU A 112 11.08 -1.31 8.82
CA GLU A 112 11.52 -0.16 9.60
C GLU A 112 10.41 0.91 9.57
N VAL A 113 9.39 0.70 10.40
CA VAL A 113 8.50 1.76 10.85
C VAL A 113 9.44 2.72 11.55
N THR A 114 9.83 3.79 10.86
CA THR A 114 10.47 4.94 11.48
C THR A 114 9.48 5.46 12.50
N LYS A 115 9.60 4.95 13.74
CA LYS A 115 8.86 5.44 14.90
C LYS A 115 9.15 6.94 14.94
N PRO A 116 8.15 7.83 14.82
CA PRO A 116 8.41 9.24 15.01
C PRO A 116 9.01 9.41 16.40
N ALA A 117 10.15 10.10 16.46
CA ALA A 117 10.88 10.33 17.68
C ALA A 117 9.94 10.83 18.78
N PRO A 118 10.06 10.32 20.03
CA PRO A 118 9.19 10.76 21.11
C PRO A 118 9.37 12.27 21.32
N GLN A 119 8.33 13.04 21.00
CA GLN A 119 8.27 14.46 21.34
C GLN A 119 8.23 14.57 22.87
N ARG A 120 9.36 14.97 23.47
CA ARG A 120 9.43 15.41 24.86
C ARG A 120 8.45 16.55 25.05
N ARG A 121 7.34 16.27 25.74
CA ARG A 121 6.48 17.32 26.31
C ARG A 121 7.25 18.01 27.43
N HIS A 122 7.84 19.16 27.12
CA HIS A 122 8.27 20.09 28.17
C HIS A 122 7.02 20.75 28.76
N VAL A 123 6.74 20.43 30.02
CA VAL A 123 5.72 21.10 30.82
C VAL A 123 6.24 22.51 31.15
N HIS A 124 5.53 23.53 30.67
CA HIS A 124 5.75 24.91 31.11
C HIS A 124 5.22 25.08 32.53
N ILE A 125 6.08 25.46 33.46
CA ILE A 125 5.71 26.04 34.75
C ILE A 125 6.36 27.43 34.84
N ALA A 126 5.58 28.36 35.37
CA ALA A 126 5.69 29.81 35.25
C ALA A 126 6.99 30.45 35.75
N THR A 127 7.30 31.59 35.13
CA THR A 127 8.24 32.66 35.51
C THR A 127 7.91 33.27 36.89
N PRO A 128 8.88 33.90 37.60
CA PRO A 128 9.03 35.36 37.45
C PRO A 128 10.42 36.02 37.68
N ILE A 129 10.54 37.20 37.06
CA ILE A 129 11.25 38.46 37.42
C ILE A 129 12.76 38.66 37.13
N ARG A 130 12.94 39.70 36.30
CA ARG A 130 14.09 40.52 35.84
C ARG A 130 15.18 40.87 36.86
N MET A 131 16.41 41.04 36.36
CA MET A 131 17.14 42.33 36.30
C MET A 131 18.12 42.37 35.10
N ALA A 132 18.16 43.49 34.37
CA ALA A 132 19.27 43.92 33.49
C ALA A 132 20.06 45.04 34.24
N PRO A 133 21.18 45.66 33.78
CA PRO A 133 21.82 45.64 32.44
C PRO A 133 23.39 45.70 32.43
N THR A 134 24.06 45.42 31.28
CA THR A 134 25.20 46.23 30.77
C THR A 134 25.60 45.81 29.33
N MET A 135 25.69 46.80 28.43
CA MET A 135 26.07 46.73 26.99
C MET A 135 27.61 46.80 26.81
N PRO A 136 28.25 46.48 25.64
CA PRO A 136 27.98 47.04 24.30
C PRO A 136 28.06 46.05 23.09
N PRO A 137 27.74 46.51 21.86
CA PRO A 137 27.54 45.65 20.70
C PRO A 137 28.85 45.43 19.93
N ILE A 138 29.09 44.21 19.47
CA ILE A 138 30.15 43.90 18.50
C ILE A 138 29.48 43.35 17.26
N ASN A 139 29.38 44.22 16.26
CA ASN A 139 29.15 43.81 14.88
C ASN A 139 30.18 42.73 14.51
N GLN A 140 29.77 41.47 14.54
CA GLN A 140 30.42 40.43 13.75
C GLN A 140 29.35 39.68 12.96
N ARG A 141 29.28 40.06 11.67
CA ARG A 141 28.73 39.19 10.63
C ARG A 141 29.63 37.95 10.57
N VAL A 142 29.22 36.87 11.23
CA VAL A 142 29.77 35.55 10.92
C VAL A 142 29.07 35.09 9.65
N VAL A 143 29.76 35.29 8.52
CA VAL A 143 29.40 34.70 7.23
C VAL A 143 29.66 33.20 7.33
N THR A 144 28.67 32.43 7.74
CA THR A 144 28.68 30.99 7.44
C THR A 144 28.25 30.82 6.00
N ARG A 145 29.23 30.43 5.16
CA ARG A 145 28.98 30.01 3.77
C ARG A 145 27.99 28.86 3.79
N LEU A 146 26.74 29.14 3.40
CA LEU A 146 25.83 28.12 2.90
C LEU A 146 26.48 27.52 1.67
N HIS A 147 27.03 26.30 1.82
CA HIS A 147 27.36 25.48 0.66
C HIS A 147 26.04 25.18 -0.07
N ALA A 148 25.98 25.61 -1.33
CA ALA A 148 24.90 25.24 -2.22
C ALA A 148 24.83 23.71 -2.34
N PRO A 149 23.63 23.11 -2.38
CA PRO A 149 23.49 21.71 -2.73
C PRO A 149 24.07 21.47 -4.13
N PRO A 150 24.75 20.32 -4.39
CA PRO A 150 25.23 20.02 -5.72
C PRO A 150 24.06 19.91 -6.70
N GLU A 151 24.15 20.65 -7.81
CA GLU A 151 23.28 20.48 -8.98
C GLU A 151 23.36 19.03 -9.45
N VAL A 152 22.32 18.25 -9.16
CA VAL A 152 22.09 16.98 -9.85
C VAL A 152 21.58 17.34 -11.24
N LYS A 153 22.48 17.29 -12.23
CA LYS A 153 22.12 17.39 -13.64
C LYS A 153 21.26 16.18 -14.01
N VAL A 154 19.94 16.36 -13.99
CA VAL A 154 19.00 15.39 -14.54
C VAL A 154 19.29 15.24 -16.03
N ALA A 155 19.84 14.09 -16.40
CA ALA A 155 20.03 13.72 -17.79
C ALA A 155 18.66 13.65 -18.46
N LYS A 156 18.50 14.39 -19.56
CA LYS A 156 17.29 14.32 -20.41
C LYS A 156 17.12 12.88 -20.91
N PRO A 157 15.96 12.24 -20.72
CA PRO A 157 15.70 10.97 -21.38
C PRO A 157 15.68 11.19 -22.90
N ILE A 158 16.57 10.50 -23.60
CA ILE A 158 16.56 10.40 -25.07
C ILE A 158 15.33 9.57 -25.43
N LEU A 159 14.23 10.26 -25.73
CA LEU A 159 13.04 9.68 -26.35
C LEU A 159 13.43 9.20 -27.75
N LYS A 160 13.66 7.89 -27.89
CA LYS A 160 13.65 7.25 -29.21
C LYS A 160 12.19 7.17 -29.67
N PRO A 161 11.84 7.62 -30.88
CA PRO A 161 10.47 7.56 -31.38
C PRO A 161 10.02 6.10 -31.48
N LEU A 162 8.93 5.76 -30.78
CA LEU A 162 8.21 4.51 -30.98
C LEU A 162 7.71 4.48 -32.44
N LYS A 163 8.17 3.48 -33.19
CA LYS A 163 7.60 3.14 -34.50
C LYS A 163 6.13 2.76 -34.29
N LYS A 164 5.24 3.47 -34.97
CA LYS A 164 3.80 3.18 -34.99
C LYS A 164 3.60 1.75 -35.51
N PRO A 165 2.92 0.84 -34.78
CA PRO A 165 2.50 -0.42 -35.36
C PRO A 165 1.44 -0.13 -36.42
N THR A 166 1.76 -0.58 -37.63
CA THR A 166 0.92 -0.53 -38.82
C THR A 166 -0.38 -1.25 -38.54
N THR A 167 -1.49 -0.56 -38.80
CA THR A 167 -2.81 -1.17 -38.91
C THR A 167 -2.78 -2.26 -39.99
N ASN A 168 -3.74 -3.19 -39.91
CA ASN A 168 -4.19 -4.11 -40.97
C ASN A 168 -3.65 -5.54 -40.91
N ARG A 169 -4.21 -6.36 -40.00
CA ARG A 169 -4.60 -7.76 -40.33
C ARG A 169 -5.47 -8.36 -39.23
N TRP A 170 -6.78 -8.31 -39.42
CA TRP A 170 -7.72 -9.24 -38.78
C TRP A 170 -8.01 -10.36 -39.78
N PRO A 171 -7.66 -11.62 -39.52
CA PRO A 171 -8.13 -12.71 -40.36
C PRO A 171 -8.92 -13.70 -39.52
N PHE A 172 -10.02 -13.30 -38.88
CA PHE A 172 -11.03 -14.29 -38.46
C PHE A 172 -12.44 -13.74 -38.64
N SER A 173 -13.06 -14.28 -39.68
CA SER A 173 -14.48 -14.18 -40.01
C SER A 173 -15.33 -14.68 -38.84
N MET A 174 -15.99 -13.75 -38.13
CA MET A 174 -17.13 -14.06 -37.26
C MET A 174 -18.44 -14.00 -38.05
N SER A 175 -18.59 -14.89 -39.02
CA SER A 175 -19.87 -15.15 -39.66
C SER A 175 -20.09 -16.65 -39.78
N LYS A 176 -20.43 -17.28 -38.65
CA LYS A 176 -21.14 -18.57 -38.50
C LYS A 176 -21.04 -19.00 -37.04
N LEU A 177 -22.00 -18.61 -36.21
CA LEU A 177 -22.45 -19.33 -35.01
C LEU A 177 -23.61 -18.56 -34.35
N LEU A 178 -24.67 -18.33 -35.12
CA LEU A 178 -26.01 -18.03 -34.62
C LEU A 178 -26.98 -18.78 -35.54
N ARG A 179 -27.13 -20.08 -35.29
CA ARG A 179 -28.30 -20.87 -35.68
C ARG A 179 -28.26 -22.24 -34.98
N LYS A 180 -29.18 -22.40 -34.02
CA LYS A 180 -29.72 -23.59 -33.35
C LYS A 180 -30.37 -23.05 -32.07
N GLU A 181 -31.47 -22.31 -32.13
CA GLU A 181 -32.86 -22.77 -32.29
C GLU A 181 -33.13 -24.24 -31.94
N LEU A 182 -34.00 -24.36 -30.92
CA LEU A 182 -35.12 -25.30 -30.77
C LEU A 182 -34.78 -26.78 -30.67
N TYR A 183 -34.73 -27.27 -29.43
CA TYR A 183 -35.64 -28.30 -28.89
C TYR A 183 -35.63 -28.25 -27.36
#